data_AF-A0A2I0XCD1-F1
#
_entry.id   AF-A0A2I0XCD1-F1
#
_cell.length_a   1.000
_cell.length_b   1.000
_cell.length_c   1.000
_cell.angle_alpha   90.00
_cell.angle_beta   90.00
_cell.angle_gamma   90.00
#
_symmetry.space_group_name_H-M   'P 1'
#
loop_
_entity.id
_entity.type
_entity.pdbx_description
1 polymer ?
#
loop_
_entity_poly.entity_id
_entity_poly.type
_entity_poly.pdbx_seq_one_letter_code
_entity_poly.pdbx_strand_id
1 'polypeptide(L)'
;MSPGTHAHIEVNENNVPCNIPESVILGSYLGVIARDPVLTPISFPNWRTKGMEPIKKKMLADVESKFAFPRHIRHWILQSLGVKWRNHKTNLKDEHWDSRPIEKIIEFSIWC
;
A
#
# COMPACT_ATOMS: atom_id res chain seq x y z
N MET A 1 -3.99 -2.20 21.68
CA MET A 1 -5.40 -1.99 21.27
C MET A 1 -6.14 -3.28 21.48
N SER A 2 -7.25 -3.26 22.21
CA SER A 2 -8.04 -4.46 22.52
C SER A 2 -8.70 -5.03 21.26
N PRO A 3 -8.83 -6.35 21.11
CA PRO A 3 -9.57 -6.96 20.00
C PRO A 3 -11.04 -6.50 20.04
N GLY A 4 -11.54 -5.90 18.96
CA GLY A 4 -12.97 -5.62 18.77
C GLY A 4 -13.38 -4.15 18.58
N THR A 5 -12.50 -3.17 18.83
CA THR A 5 -12.81 -1.76 18.57
C THR A 5 -12.22 -1.33 17.22
N HIS A 6 -13.07 -1.22 16.20
CA HIS A 6 -12.68 -0.61 14.93
C HIS A 6 -12.40 0.88 15.17
N ALA A 7 -11.30 1.42 14.66
CA ALA A 7 -11.08 2.86 14.67
C ALA A 7 -12.08 3.53 13.72
N HIS A 8 -12.93 4.41 14.25
CA HIS A 8 -13.93 5.12 13.46
C HIS A 8 -13.26 6.26 12.68
N ILE A 9 -13.56 6.38 11.39
CA ILE A 9 -13.02 7.42 10.52
C ILE A 9 -14.18 8.33 10.10
N GLU A 10 -14.04 9.59 10.46
CA GLU A 10 -14.90 10.68 9.99
C GLU A 10 -14.32 11.30 8.74
N VAL A 11 -15.20 11.79 7.87
CA VAL A 11 -14.81 12.30 6.55
C VAL A 11 -15.46 13.66 6.33
N ASN A 12 -14.74 14.57 5.71
CA ASN A 12 -15.26 15.90 5.36
C ASN A 12 -16.12 15.86 4.08
N GLU A 13 -16.61 17.03 3.65
CA GLU A 13 -17.39 17.21 2.42
C GLU A 13 -16.68 16.72 1.14
N ASN A 14 -15.34 16.65 1.16
CA ASN A 14 -14.52 16.17 0.07
C ASN A 14 -14.20 14.66 0.17
N ASN A 15 -14.85 13.94 1.09
CA ASN A 15 -14.64 12.52 1.36
C ASN A 15 -13.22 12.19 1.86
N VAL A 16 -12.55 13.15 2.49
CA VAL A 16 -11.20 12.99 3.06
C VAL A 16 -11.31 12.76 4.57
N PRO A 17 -10.59 11.77 5.14
CA PRO A 17 -10.52 11.57 6.59
C PRO A 17 -10.13 12.85 7.34
N CYS A 18 -10.89 13.23 8.36
CA CYS A 18 -10.72 14.51 9.06
C CYS A 18 -10.57 14.42 10.58
N ASN A 19 -10.93 13.30 11.22
CA ASN A 19 -10.66 13.11 12.64
C ASN A 19 -9.19 12.73 12.85
N ILE A 20 -8.43 13.64 13.47
CA ILE A 20 -6.96 13.64 13.44
C ILE A 20 -6.33 12.33 13.95
N PRO A 21 -6.59 11.85 15.18
CA PRO A 21 -5.85 10.69 15.69
C PRO A 21 -6.11 9.44 14.83
N GLU A 22 -7.35 9.16 14.45
CA GLU A 22 -7.69 7.99 13.65
C GLU A 22 -7.25 8.14 12.19
N SER A 23 -7.29 9.35 11.62
CA SER A 23 -6.82 9.62 10.25
C SER A 23 -5.31 9.42 10.12
N VAL A 24 -4.53 9.80 11.14
CA VAL A 24 -3.08 9.54 11.21
C VAL A 24 -2.79 8.04 11.32
N ILE A 25 -3.55 7.34 12.17
CA ILE A 25 -3.41 5.88 12.32
C ILE A 25 -3.76 5.17 11.01
N LEU A 26 -4.85 5.56 10.35
CA LEU A 26 -5.23 5.05 9.03
C LEU A 26 -4.12 5.29 8.01
N GLY A 27 -3.63 6.53 7.89
CA GLY A 27 -2.57 6.87 6.93
C GLY A 27 -1.28 6.07 7.12
N SER A 28 -0.92 5.80 8.38
CA SER A 28 0.21 4.94 8.75
C SER A 28 -0.06 3.48 8.38
N TYR A 29 -1.24 2.97 8.71
CA TYR A 29 -1.64 1.60 8.42
C TYR A 29 -1.70 1.30 6.91
N LEU A 30 -2.24 2.21 6.11
CA LEU A 30 -2.20 2.12 4.64
C LEU A 30 -0.76 2.02 4.12
N GLY A 31 0.20 2.67 4.80
CA GLY A 31 1.62 2.54 4.49
C GLY A 31 2.23 1.20 4.86
N VAL A 32 1.71 0.51 5.88
CA VAL A 32 2.10 -0.87 6.22
C VAL A 32 1.63 -1.82 5.14
N ILE A 33 0.34 -1.79 4.79
CA ILE A 33 -0.22 -2.67 3.75
C ILE A 33 0.50 -2.46 2.40
N ALA A 34 0.74 -1.20 2.01
CA ALA A 34 1.36 -0.89 0.72
C ALA A 34 2.83 -1.38 0.58
N ARG A 35 3.45 -1.80 1.68
CA ARG A 35 4.82 -2.34 1.75
C ARG A 35 4.85 -3.83 2.08
N ASP A 36 3.71 -4.44 2.35
CA ASP A 36 3.64 -5.86 2.65
C ASP A 36 3.85 -6.67 1.36
N PRO A 37 4.92 -7.46 1.24
CA PRO A 37 5.23 -8.19 0.01
C PRO A 37 4.22 -9.30 -0.32
N VAL A 38 3.49 -9.81 0.68
CA VAL A 38 2.43 -10.81 0.52
C VAL A 38 1.13 -10.17 0.03
N LEU A 39 0.85 -8.94 0.48
CA LEU A 39 -0.35 -8.20 0.08
C LEU A 39 -0.12 -7.28 -1.12
N THR A 40 1.11 -6.96 -1.48
CA THR A 40 1.42 -6.02 -2.58
C THR A 40 2.61 -6.46 -3.43
N PRO A 41 2.40 -7.38 -4.38
CA PRO A 41 3.45 -7.82 -5.29
C PRO A 41 3.99 -6.66 -6.15
N ILE A 42 5.30 -6.45 -6.10
CA ILE A 42 6.00 -5.42 -6.89
C ILE A 42 6.14 -5.77 -8.37
N SER A 43 5.91 -7.04 -8.72
CA SER A 43 6.01 -7.61 -10.06
C SER A 43 5.03 -7.00 -11.06
N PHE A 44 3.91 -6.44 -10.59
CA PHE A 44 2.96 -5.79 -11.49
C PHE A 44 3.50 -4.44 -11.99
N PRO A 45 3.35 -4.15 -13.29
CA PRO A 45 3.89 -2.92 -13.86
C PRO A 45 3.09 -1.68 -13.42
N ASN A 46 1.77 -1.82 -13.22
CA ASN A 46 0.88 -0.70 -12.95
C ASN A 46 -0.21 -1.08 -11.95
N TRP A 47 -0.55 -0.13 -11.06
CA TRP A 47 -1.67 -0.26 -10.13
C TRP A 47 -3.01 -0.49 -10.85
N ARG A 48 -3.20 0.07 -12.05
CA ARG A 48 -4.46 -0.02 -12.82
C ARG A 48 -4.64 -1.33 -13.59
N THR A 49 -3.66 -2.23 -13.56
CA THR A 49 -3.74 -3.51 -14.28
C THR A 49 -4.86 -4.40 -13.71
N LYS A 50 -5.63 -5.09 -14.57
CA LYS A 50 -6.74 -5.95 -14.14
C LYS A 50 -6.32 -7.04 -13.14
N GLY A 51 -5.10 -7.58 -13.27
CA GLY A 51 -4.55 -8.57 -12.33
C GLY A 51 -4.32 -8.04 -10.91
N MET A 52 -4.31 -6.72 -10.71
CA MET A 52 -4.23 -6.10 -9.37
C MET A 52 -5.59 -6.04 -8.66
N GLU A 53 -6.72 -6.25 -9.35
CA GLU A 53 -8.05 -6.13 -8.74
C GLU A 53 -8.29 -7.09 -7.55
N PRO A 54 -7.92 -8.38 -7.61
CA PRO A 54 -8.04 -9.29 -6.46
C PRO A 54 -7.20 -8.83 -5.27
N ILE A 55 -6.01 -8.28 -5.54
CA ILE A 55 -5.08 -7.79 -4.53
C ILE A 55 -5.64 -6.55 -3.85
N LYS A 56 -6.15 -5.59 -4.63
CA LYS A 56 -6.84 -4.39 -4.11
C LYS A 56 -8.02 -4.74 -3.21
N LYS A 57 -8.82 -5.75 -3.59
CA LYS A 57 -9.94 -6.22 -2.78
C LYS A 57 -9.46 -6.79 -1.45
N LYS A 58 -8.38 -7.59 -1.46
CA LYS A 58 -7.78 -8.13 -0.24
C LYS A 58 -7.24 -7.02 0.67
N MET A 59 -6.51 -6.06 0.10
CA MET A 59 -6.02 -4.88 0.85
C MET A 59 -7.17 -4.08 1.45
N LEU A 60 -8.24 -3.83 0.70
CA LEU A 60 -9.39 -3.09 1.21
C LEU A 60 -10.10 -3.84 2.34
N ALA A 61 -10.32 -5.15 2.19
CA ALA A 61 -10.91 -5.98 3.23
C ALA A 61 -10.07 -5.98 4.52
N ASP A 62 -8.75 -5.98 4.39
CA ASP A 62 -7.83 -5.88 5.53
C ASP A 62 -7.95 -4.52 6.25
N VAL A 63 -8.08 -3.41 5.51
CA VAL A 63 -8.38 -2.09 6.10
C VAL A 63 -9.76 -2.08 6.78
N GLU A 64 -10.79 -2.64 6.15
CA GLU A 64 -12.15 -2.74 6.72
C GLU A 64 -12.21 -3.58 8.00
N SER A 65 -11.27 -4.52 8.17
CA SER A 65 -11.16 -5.33 9.39
C SER A 65 -10.67 -4.54 10.61
N LYS A 66 -10.05 -3.37 10.41
CA LYS A 66 -9.46 -2.55 11.48
C LYS A 66 -10.09 -1.17 11.64
N PHE A 67 -10.69 -0.64 10.57
CA PHE A 67 -11.25 0.70 10.53
C PHE A 67 -12.71 0.64 10.10
N ALA A 68 -13.54 1.44 10.76
CA ALA A 68 -14.92 1.68 10.37
C ALA A 68 -14.99 3.01 9.63
N PHE A 69 -15.46 3.00 8.38
CA PHE A 69 -15.54 4.19 7.55
C PHE A 69 -16.72 4.12 6.56
N PRO A 70 -17.21 5.28 6.06
CA PRO A 70 -18.28 5.30 5.08
C PRO A 70 -17.90 4.58 3.78
N ARG A 71 -18.83 3.81 3.20
CA ARG A 71 -18.58 3.06 1.96
C ARG A 71 -18.08 3.91 0.78
N HIS A 72 -18.50 5.17 0.70
CA HIS A 72 -18.13 6.06 -0.40
C HIS A 72 -16.64 6.44 -0.39
N ILE A 73 -15.93 6.32 0.74
CA ILE A 73 -14.48 6.62 0.79
C ILE A 73 -13.57 5.47 0.36
N ARG A 74 -14.13 4.28 0.05
CA ARG A 74 -13.34 3.14 -0.45
C ARG A 74 -12.48 3.51 -1.65
N HIS A 75 -13.01 4.36 -2.52
CA HIS A 75 -12.27 4.86 -3.67
C HIS A 75 -11.02 5.64 -3.23
N TRP A 76 -11.16 6.55 -2.26
CA TRP A 76 -10.06 7.32 -1.69
C TRP A 76 -9.00 6.41 -1.04
N ILE A 77 -9.44 5.38 -0.29
CA ILE A 77 -8.53 4.41 0.33
C ILE A 77 -7.69 3.68 -0.74
N LEU A 78 -8.33 3.20 -1.81
CA LEU A 78 -7.64 2.52 -2.91
C LEU A 78 -6.69 3.47 -3.68
N GLN A 79 -7.05 4.75 -3.83
CA GLN A 79 -6.16 5.75 -4.41
C GLN A 79 -4.92 5.97 -3.52
N SER A 80 -5.12 6.13 -2.21
CA SER A 80 -4.04 6.32 -1.23
C SER A 80 -3.09 5.12 -1.19
N LEU A 81 -3.63 3.90 -1.17
CA LEU A 81 -2.84 2.66 -1.29
C LEU A 81 -2.03 2.62 -2.59
N GLY A 82 -2.64 2.99 -3.72
CA GLY A 82 -1.96 3.01 -5.02
C GLY A 82 -0.83 4.06 -5.11
N VAL A 83 -0.95 5.20 -4.43
CA VAL A 83 0.14 6.17 -4.30
C VAL A 83 1.27 5.58 -3.47
N LYS A 84 0.96 5.06 -2.28
CA LYS A 84 1.95 4.49 -1.35
C LYS A 84 2.69 3.30 -1.97
N TRP A 85 2.00 2.42 -2.69
CA TRP A 85 2.60 1.30 -3.41
C TRP A 85 3.57 1.76 -4.51
N ARG A 86 3.19 2.76 -5.31
CA ARG A 86 4.09 3.32 -6.33
C ARG A 86 5.34 3.95 -5.69
N ASN A 87 5.16 4.71 -4.61
CA ASN A 87 6.27 5.30 -3.88
C ASN A 87 7.20 4.22 -3.32
N HIS A 88 6.64 3.15 -2.74
CA HIS A 88 7.44 2.03 -2.27
C HIS A 88 8.25 1.37 -3.38
N LYS A 89 7.67 1.14 -4.57
CA LYS A 89 8.42 0.65 -5.74
C LYS A 89 9.54 1.59 -6.17
N THR A 90 9.30 2.90 -6.14
CA THR A 90 10.34 3.89 -6.47
C THR A 90 11.47 3.84 -5.44
N ASN A 91 11.15 3.78 -4.14
CA ASN A 91 12.17 3.68 -3.08
C ASN A 91 12.98 2.39 -3.20
N LEU A 92 12.33 1.25 -3.49
CA LEU A 92 13.05 -0.01 -3.70
C LEU A 92 14.02 0.08 -4.88
N LYS A 93 13.62 0.76 -5.97
CA LYS A 93 14.53 1.00 -7.09
C LYS A 93 15.69 1.88 -6.65
N ASP A 94 15.45 2.99 -5.96
CA ASP A 94 16.51 3.89 -5.50
C ASP A 94 17.51 3.19 -4.57
N GLU A 95 17.01 2.39 -3.62
CA GLU A 95 17.82 1.66 -2.64
C GLU A 95 18.62 0.47 -3.22
N HIS A 96 18.07 -0.21 -4.23
CA HIS A 96 18.62 -1.47 -4.75
C HIS A 96 19.04 -1.38 -6.22
N TRP A 97 19.11 -0.17 -6.79
CA TRP A 97 19.56 0.00 -8.16
C TRP A 97 21.04 -0.34 -8.28
N ASP A 98 21.32 -1.43 -8.99
CA ASP A 98 22.68 -1.78 -9.38
C ASP A 98 23.02 -1.10 -10.71
N SER A 99 23.90 -0.11 -10.64
CA SER A 99 24.37 0.63 -11.82
C SER A 99 25.48 -0.09 -12.58
N ARG A 100 25.94 -1.26 -12.11
CA ARG A 100 26.96 -2.04 -12.79
C ARG A 100 26.43 -2.59 -14.12
N PRO A 101 27.31 -2.81 -15.12
CA PRO A 101 26.96 -3.55 -16.32
C PRO A 101 26.42 -4.95 -15.98
N ILE A 102 25.44 -5.43 -16.74
CA ILE A 102 24.76 -6.71 -16.51
C ILE A 102 25.78 -7.87 -16.41
N GLU A 103 26.86 -7.80 -17.18
CA GLU A 103 27.93 -8.79 -17.19
C GLU A 103 28.56 -8.93 -15.80
N LYS A 104 28.79 -7.82 -15.10
CA LYS A 104 29.35 -7.81 -13.73
C LYS A 104 28.36 -8.23 -12.66
N ILE A 105 27.06 -8.00 -12.88
CA ILE A 105 25.99 -8.44 -11.96
C ILE A 105 25.86 -9.96 -12.02
N ILE A 106 25.88 -10.53 -13.23
CA ILE A 106 25.80 -11.98 -13.45
C ILE A 106 27.04 -12.68 -12.92
N GLU A 107 28.26 -12.16 -13.18
CA GLU A 107 29.49 -12.73 -12.62
C GLU A 107 29.42 -12.81 -11.08
N PHE A 108 29.02 -11.74 -10.40
CA PHE A 108 28.98 -11.74 -8.93
C PHE A 108 27.95 -12.73 -8.34
N SER A 109 26.89 -13.05 -9.09
CA SER A 109 25.82 -13.96 -8.65
C SER A 109 26.16 -15.45 -8.84
N ILE A 110 27.15 -15.78 -9.66
CA ILE A 110 27.59 -17.16 -9.92
C ILE A 110 28.63 -17.64 -8.89
N TRP A 111 29.29 -16.70 -8.20
CA TRP A 111 30.35 -16.97 -7.23
C TRP A 111 29.92 -16.84 -5.75
N CYS A 112 28.61 -16.75 -5.47
CA CYS A 112 28.00 -16.87 -4.14
C CYS A 112 27.07 -18.08 -4.11
#